data_AF-A0A117SCK9-F1
#
_entry.id   AF-A0A117SCK9-F1
#
_cell.length_a   1.000
_cell.length_b   1.000
_cell.length_c   1.000
_cell.angle_alpha   90.00
_cell.angle_beta   90.00
_cell.angle_gamma   90.00
#
_symmetry.space_group_name_H-M   'P 1'
#
loop_
_entity.id
_entity.type
_entity.pdbx_description
1 polymer ?
#
loop_
_entity_poly.entity_id
_entity_poly.type
_entity_poly.pdbx_seq_one_letter_code
_entity_poly.pdbx_strand_id
1 'polypeptide(L)'
;MSSKDLDQFIETMDTLKTKLENDTNYAVLWLGECMDFLNNNDLQMAMWAHGQYLKVLERIDIQSYQRNGQILNDQLQKMLDE
;
A
#
# COMPACT_ATOMS: atom_id res chain seq x y z
N MET A 1 9.49 -19.87 19.17
CA MET A 1 8.20 -19.10 19.05
C MET A 1 7.03 -20.09 19.12
N SER A 2 5.84 -19.73 19.65
CA SER A 2 4.69 -20.65 19.56
C SER A 2 4.13 -20.62 18.13
N SER A 3 3.62 -21.75 17.63
CA SER A 3 2.99 -21.82 16.29
C SER A 3 1.93 -20.75 16.08
N LYS A 4 1.16 -20.43 17.14
CA LYS A 4 0.08 -19.44 17.10
C LYS A 4 0.57 -18.01 16.85
N ASP A 5 1.75 -17.65 17.38
CA ASP A 5 2.29 -16.30 17.20
C ASP A 5 2.77 -16.08 15.76
N LEU A 6 3.27 -17.14 15.11
CA LEU A 6 3.66 -17.12 13.71
C LEU A 6 2.44 -16.98 12.79
N ASP A 7 1.39 -17.77 13.03
CA ASP A 7 0.18 -17.75 12.22
C ASP A 7 -0.49 -16.37 12.24
N GLN A 8 -0.61 -15.76 13.42
CA GLN A 8 -1.17 -14.42 13.58
C GLN A 8 -0.32 -13.34 12.89
N PHE A 9 1.00 -13.49 12.92
CA PHE A 9 1.91 -12.59 12.22
C PHE A 9 1.74 -12.70 10.70
N ILE A 10 1.65 -13.91 10.15
CA ILE A 10 1.42 -14.15 8.72
C ILE A 10 0.10 -13.51 8.26
N GLU A 11 -0.97 -13.68 9.02
CA GLU A 11 -2.28 -13.07 8.72
C GLU A 11 -2.22 -11.53 8.71
N THR A 12 -1.49 -10.94 9.66
CA THR A 12 -1.26 -9.50 9.72
C THR A 12 -0.50 -9.01 8.48
N MET A 13 0.54 -9.74 8.07
CA MET A 13 1.34 -9.41 6.89
C MET A 13 0.54 -9.52 5.60
N ASP A 14 -0.32 -10.53 5.46
CA ASP A 14 -1.15 -10.71 4.27
C ASP A 14 -2.22 -9.61 4.14
N THR A 15 -2.80 -9.20 5.26
CA THR A 15 -3.73 -8.06 5.32
C THR A 15 -3.04 -6.76 4.88
N LEU A 16 -1.83 -6.50 5.38
CA LEU A 16 -1.06 -5.31 5.01
C LEU A 16 -0.62 -5.32 3.56
N LYS A 17 -0.17 -6.48 3.04
CA LYS A 17 0.15 -6.67 1.62
C LYS A 17 -1.02 -6.29 0.74
N THR A 18 -2.19 -6.87 1.03
CA THR A 18 -3.43 -6.64 0.27
C THR A 18 -3.85 -5.17 0.33
N LYS A 19 -3.72 -4.54 1.50
CA LYS A 19 -4.02 -3.11 1.65
C LYS A 19 -3.07 -2.23 0.82
N LEU A 20 -1.76 -2.48 0.90
CA LEU A 20 -0.75 -1.74 0.13
C LEU A 20 -0.99 -1.88 -1.38
N GLU A 21 -1.26 -3.09 -1.84
CA GLU A 21 -1.56 -3.37 -3.24
C GLU A 21 -2.81 -2.59 -3.70
N ASN A 22 -3.88 -2.61 -2.92
CA ASN A 22 -5.09 -1.86 -3.24
C ASN A 22 -4.83 -0.35 -3.28
N ASP A 23 -4.20 0.22 -2.25
CA ASP A 23 -3.95 1.66 -2.19
C ASP A 23 -3.06 2.13 -3.35
N THR A 24 -2.01 1.36 -3.69
CA THR A 24 -1.11 1.68 -4.80
C THR A 24 -1.79 1.54 -6.16
N ASN A 25 -2.59 0.49 -6.37
CA ASN A 25 -3.37 0.31 -7.60
C ASN A 25 -4.36 1.46 -7.81
N TYR A 26 -5.07 1.90 -6.75
CA TYR A 26 -5.97 3.05 -6.86
C TYR A 26 -5.22 4.36 -7.14
N ALA A 27 -4.03 4.55 -6.56
CA ALA A 27 -3.23 5.73 -6.84
C ALA A 27 -2.78 5.76 -8.31
N VAL A 28 -2.30 4.63 -8.84
CA VAL A 28 -1.92 4.49 -10.26
C VAL A 28 -3.12 4.73 -11.17
N LEU A 29 -4.29 4.18 -10.84
CA LEU A 29 -5.52 4.38 -11.60
C LEU A 29 -5.88 5.86 -11.71
N TRP A 30 -5.96 6.58 -10.59
CA TRP A 30 -6.36 7.99 -10.62
C TRP A 30 -5.32 8.89 -11.29
N LEU A 31 -4.05 8.54 -11.20
CA LEU A 31 -3.01 9.24 -11.96
C LEU A 31 -3.17 8.99 -13.47
N GLY A 32 -3.45 7.75 -13.88
CA GLY A 32 -3.75 7.40 -15.27
C GLY A 32 -4.94 8.19 -15.83
N GLU A 33 -6.07 8.16 -15.12
CA GLU A 33 -7.26 8.94 -15.48
C GLU A 33 -6.96 10.45 -15.60
N CYS A 34 -6.17 11.01 -14.67
CA CYS A 34 -5.73 12.40 -14.74
C CYS A 34 -4.96 12.69 -16.05
N MET A 35 -4.02 11.82 -16.42
CA MET A 35 -3.25 11.97 -17.66
C MET A 35 -4.14 11.82 -18.90
N ASP A 36 -5.10 10.91 -18.89
CA ASP A 36 -6.04 10.71 -20.00
C ASP A 36 -6.94 11.93 -20.19
N PHE A 37 -7.46 12.52 -19.11
CA PHE A 37 -8.23 13.77 -19.19
C PHE A 37 -7.38 14.95 -19.68
N LEU A 38 -6.11 15.04 -19.27
CA LEU A 38 -5.18 16.05 -19.78
C LEU A 38 -4.95 15.88 -21.29
N ASN A 39 -4.72 14.66 -21.76
CA ASN A 39 -4.55 14.36 -23.18
C ASN A 39 -5.80 14.73 -24.01
N ASN A 40 -6.98 14.65 -23.40
CA ASN A 40 -8.26 15.02 -24.01
C ASN A 40 -8.63 16.50 -23.82
N ASN A 41 -7.76 17.33 -23.22
CA ASN A 41 -8.02 18.73 -22.87
C ASN A 41 -9.22 18.95 -21.91
N ASP A 42 -9.66 17.93 -21.17
CA ASP A 42 -10.68 18.07 -20.13
C ASP A 42 -10.04 18.44 -18.79
N LEU A 43 -9.71 19.72 -18.64
CA LEU A 43 -9.02 20.23 -17.45
C LEU A 43 -9.84 20.08 -16.17
N GLN A 44 -11.17 20.15 -16.26
CA GLN A 44 -12.04 20.02 -15.08
C GLN A 44 -11.98 18.59 -14.54
N MET A 45 -12.04 17.60 -15.43
CA MET A 45 -11.92 16.19 -15.03
C MET A 45 -10.50 15.83 -14.60
N ALA A 46 -9.47 16.38 -15.25
CA ALA A 46 -8.08 16.22 -14.82
C ALA A 46 -7.86 16.73 -13.39
N MET A 47 -8.38 17.91 -13.05
CA MET A 47 -8.30 18.45 -11.68
C MET A 47 -9.05 17.58 -10.67
N TRP A 48 -10.22 17.06 -11.04
CA TRP A 48 -10.98 16.16 -10.18
C TRP A 48 -10.24 14.83 -9.94
N ALA A 49 -9.72 14.20 -10.99
CA ALA A 49 -8.96 12.95 -10.92
C ALA A 49 -7.68 13.13 -10.09
N HIS A 50 -6.97 14.25 -10.26
CA HIS A 50 -5.84 14.63 -9.41
C HIS A 50 -6.25 14.74 -7.92
N GLY A 51 -7.42 15.32 -7.63
CA GLY A 51 -7.95 15.36 -6.27
C GLY A 51 -8.22 13.98 -5.67
N GLN A 52 -8.68 13.00 -6.47
CA GLN A 52 -8.83 11.62 -6.02
C GLN A 52 -7.48 10.94 -5.78
N TYR A 53 -6.52 11.16 -6.69
CA TYR A 53 -5.15 10.69 -6.54
C TYR A 53 -4.54 11.13 -5.20
N LEU A 54 -4.63 12.43 -4.86
CA LEU A 54 -4.13 12.94 -3.58
C LEU A 54 -4.81 12.29 -2.37
N LYS A 55 -6.14 12.11 -2.41
CA LYS A 55 -6.88 11.43 -1.32
C LYS A 55 -6.44 9.99 -1.12
N VAL A 56 -6.05 9.29 -2.19
CA VAL A 56 -5.52 7.93 -2.07
C VAL A 56 -4.12 7.98 -1.45
N LEU A 57 -3.25 8.87 -1.91
CA LEU A 57 -1.90 9.03 -1.35
C LEU A 57 -1.93 9.33 0.15
N GLU A 58 -2.84 10.20 0.60
CA GLU A 58 -3.00 10.55 2.02
C GLU A 58 -3.42 9.36 2.90
N ARG A 59 -4.00 8.30 2.32
CA ARG A 59 -4.43 7.10 3.04
C ARG A 59 -3.34 6.04 3.14
N ILE A 60 -2.27 6.16 2.34
CA ILE A 60 -1.16 5.20 2.35
C ILE A 60 -0.37 5.41 3.64
N ASP A 61 -0.54 4.48 4.58
CA ASP A 61 0.22 4.46 5.83
C ASP A 61 1.59 3.82 5.64
N ILE A 62 2.51 4.59 5.04
CA ILE A 62 3.88 4.17 4.77
C ILE A 62 4.60 3.70 6.05
N GLN A 63 4.32 4.34 7.19
CA GLN A 63 4.98 4.01 8.45
C GLN A 63 4.60 2.60 8.92
N SER A 64 3.32 2.23 8.83
CA SER A 64 2.88 0.87 9.15
C SER A 64 3.54 -0.16 8.24
N TYR A 65 3.66 0.10 6.93
CA TYR A 65 4.32 -0.83 6.02
C TYR A 65 5.81 -1.00 6.35
N GLN A 66 6.53 0.09 6.62
CA GLN A 66 7.95 0.05 7.00
C GLN A 66 8.15 -0.70 8.31
N ARG A 67 7.38 -0.37 9.34
CA ARG A 67 7.47 -1.02 10.66
C ARG A 67 7.25 -2.52 10.56
N ASN A 68 6.23 -2.96 9.82
CA ASN A 68 5.93 -4.38 9.67
C ASN A 68 6.98 -5.10 8.80
N GLY A 69 7.57 -4.44 7.81
CA GLY A 69 8.72 -4.96 7.08
C GLY A 69 9.93 -5.20 8.00
N GLN A 70 10.15 -4.31 8.97
CA GLN A 70 11.19 -4.49 9.99
C GLN A 70 10.89 -5.69 10.90
N ILE A 71 9.66 -5.80 11.40
CA ILE A 71 9.24 -6.94 12.22
C ILE A 71 9.40 -8.25 11.45
N LEU A 72 9.03 -8.29 10.16
CA LEU A 72 9.24 -9.46 9.30
C LEU A 72 10.73 -9.85 9.25
N ASN A 73 11.60 -8.89 8.99
CA ASN A 73 13.04 -9.13 8.94
C ASN A 73 13.57 -9.69 10.27
N ASP A 74 13.16 -9.10 11.39
CA ASP A 74 13.57 -9.55 12.72
C ASP A 74 13.10 -10.98 13.02
N GLN A 75 11.90 -11.36 12.56
CA GLN A 75 11.39 -12.72 12.73
C GLN A 75 12.11 -13.73 11.83
N LEU A 76 12.37 -13.37 10.57
CA LEU A 76 13.14 -14.21 9.65
C LEU A 76 14.54 -14.46 10.18
N GLN A 77 15.19 -13.43 10.73
CA GLN A 77 16.52 -13.57 11.32
C GLN A 77 16.52 -14.54 12.51
N LYS A 78 15.53 -14.43 13.41
CA LYS A 78 15.39 -15.37 14.54
C LYS A 78 15.23 -16.81 14.09
N MET A 79 14.49 -17.06 13.00
CA MET A 79 14.32 -18.42 12.46
C MET A 79 15.57 -18.97 11.78
N LEU A 80 16.44 -18.11 11.25
CA LEU A 80 17.71 -18.53 10.66
C LEU A 80 18.77 -18.86 11.72
N ASP A 81 18.66 -18.25 12.89
CA ASP A 81 19.57 -18.45 14.03
C ASP A 81 19.13 -19.61 14.96
N GLU A 82 17.96 -20.20 14.73
CA GLU A 82 17.41 -21.43 15.37
C GLU A 82 17.81 -22.70 14.60
#